data_AF-A0A956G2S0-F1
#
_entry.id   AF-A0A956G2S0-F1
#
_cell.length_a   1.000
_cell.length_b   1.000
_cell.length_c   1.000
_cell.angle_alpha   90.00
_cell.angle_beta   90.00
_cell.angle_gamma   90.00
#
_symmetry.space_group_name_H-M   'P 1'
#
loop_
_entity.id
_entity.type
_entity.pdbx_description
1 polymer ?
#
loop_
_entity_poly.entity_id
_entity_poly.type
_entity_poly.pdbx_seq_one_letter_code
_entity_poly.pdbx_strand_id
1 'polypeptide(L)'
;MAYVLPCDITLDELEKLDEIIDGTAQIDEFSKFVAGAADHFKFRLSQFSLAAGTIGGRSLVVTYGKLGAAAAPRDREWVERYITRRYGPITLA
;
A
#
# COMPACT_ATOMS: atom_id res chain seq x y z
N MET A 1 -9.69 2.29 -4.47
CA MET A 1 -9.08 2.02 -5.78
C MET A 1 -8.19 0.80 -5.64
N ALA A 2 -8.28 -0.16 -6.55
CA ALA A 2 -7.41 -1.34 -6.55
C ALA A 2 -6.41 -1.24 -7.71
N TYR A 3 -5.16 -1.55 -7.41
CA TYR A 3 -4.04 -1.51 -8.34
C TYR A 3 -3.34 -2.86 -8.37
N VAL A 4 -2.81 -3.22 -9.53
CA VAL A 4 -1.89 -4.35 -9.70
C VAL A 4 -0.50 -3.80 -9.95
N LEU A 5 0.44 -4.22 -9.11
CA LEU A 5 1.85 -3.88 -9.22
C LEU A 5 2.56 -4.79 -10.22
N PRO A 6 3.64 -4.32 -10.87
CA PRO A 6 4.41 -5.11 -11.83
C PRO A 6 5.26 -6.21 -11.16
N CYS A 7 5.51 -6.14 -9.86
CA CYS A 7 6.25 -7.13 -9.08
C CYS A 7 5.62 -7.32 -7.69
N ASP A 8 6.05 -8.37 -7.00
CA ASP A 8 5.58 -8.70 -5.66
C ASP A 8 6.14 -7.70 -4.63
N ILE A 9 5.33 -7.37 -3.63
CA ILE A 9 5.75 -6.50 -2.51
C ILE A 9 6.47 -7.35 -1.47
N THR A 10 7.72 -7.02 -1.19
CA THR A 10 8.54 -7.71 -0.18
C THR A 10 8.57 -6.96 1.15
N LEU A 11 8.98 -7.63 2.23
CA LEU A 11 9.14 -7.01 3.55
C LEU A 11 10.17 -5.87 3.52
N ASP A 12 11.34 -6.09 2.92
CA ASP A 12 12.39 -5.07 2.73
C ASP A 12 11.90 -3.82 2.00
N GLU A 13 10.94 -3.97 1.09
CA GLU A 13 10.34 -2.84 0.38
C GLU A 13 9.37 -2.06 1.26
N LEU A 14 8.66 -2.73 2.17
CA LEU A 14 7.80 -2.10 3.16
C LEU A 14 8.61 -1.34 4.21
N GLU A 15 9.75 -1.87 4.64
CA GLU A 15 10.65 -1.18 5.57
C GLU A 15 11.19 0.13 4.96
N LYS A 16 11.60 0.09 3.69
CA LYS A 16 12.02 1.30 2.94
C LYS A 16 10.88 2.30 2.71
N LEU A 17 9.64 1.80 2.64
CA LEU A 17 8.45 2.63 2.58
C LEU A 17 8.28 3.38 3.90
N ASP A 18 8.40 2.69 5.04
CA ASP A 18 8.18 3.25 6.37
C ASP A 18 9.09 4.45 6.68
N GLU A 19 10.34 4.40 6.22
CA GLU A 19 11.31 5.52 6.28
C GLU A 19 10.83 6.78 5.52
N ILE A 20 9.97 6.61 4.51
CA ILE A 20 9.51 7.67 3.61
C ILE A 20 8.15 8.25 4.04
N ILE A 21 7.31 7.43 4.69
CA ILE A 21 5.95 7.81 5.14
C ILE A 21 5.87 8.07 6.65
N ASP A 22 7.02 8.34 7.28
CA ASP A 22 7.15 8.77 8.67
C ASP A 22 6.54 7.76 9.67
N GLY A 23 6.89 6.47 9.53
CA GLY A 23 6.60 5.46 10.55
C GLY A 23 5.15 5.00 10.64
N THR A 24 4.42 4.96 9.51
CA THR A 24 2.99 4.60 9.49
C THR A 24 2.68 3.25 8.85
N ALA A 25 3.69 2.50 8.43
CA ALA A 25 3.50 1.14 7.96
C ALA A 25 3.21 0.21 9.15
N GLN A 26 2.15 -0.58 9.01
CA GLN A 26 1.73 -1.62 9.93
C GLN A 26 1.76 -2.93 9.17
N ILE A 27 2.42 -3.93 9.75
CA ILE A 27 2.45 -5.29 9.21
C ILE A 27 1.64 -6.18 10.15
N ASP A 28 0.68 -6.88 9.58
CA ASP A 28 -0.12 -7.90 10.27
C ASP A 28 0.42 -9.27 9.86
N GLU A 29 1.19 -9.87 10.76
CA GLU A 29 1.89 -11.14 10.59
C GLU A 29 0.94 -12.34 10.75
N PHE A 30 -0.16 -12.33 9.99
CA PHE A 30 -1.23 -13.32 10.09
C PHE A 30 -0.74 -14.76 9.81
N SER A 31 0.32 -14.91 9.01
CA SER A 31 0.97 -16.19 8.74
C SER A 31 1.52 -16.89 10.00
N LYS A 32 1.86 -16.12 11.05
CA LYS A 32 2.32 -16.66 12.34
C LYS A 32 1.20 -17.36 13.11
N PHE A 33 -0.05 -16.98 12.85
CA PHE A 33 -1.22 -17.51 13.54
C PHE A 33 -1.97 -18.55 12.71
N VAL A 34 -1.90 -18.44 11.37
CA VAL A 34 -2.61 -19.32 10.44
C VAL A 34 -1.64 -19.83 9.38
N ALA A 35 -1.32 -21.13 9.45
CA ALA A 35 -0.44 -21.78 8.49
C ALA A 35 -0.99 -21.66 7.05
N GLY A 36 -0.16 -21.19 6.14
CA GLY A 36 -0.52 -20.98 4.74
C GLY A 36 -1.25 -19.66 4.44
N ALA A 37 -1.50 -18.83 5.45
CA ALA A 37 -2.01 -17.48 5.22
C ALA A 37 -0.89 -16.51 4.83
N ALA A 38 -1.22 -15.48 4.05
CA ALA A 38 -0.31 -14.40 3.71
C ALA A 38 -0.34 -13.30 4.78
N ASP A 39 0.80 -12.67 5.00
CA ASP A 39 0.89 -11.47 5.83
C ASP A 39 0.32 -10.27 5.09
N HIS A 40 -0.27 -9.35 5.84
CA HIS A 40 -0.86 -8.14 5.29
C HIS A 40 -0.03 -6.94 5.72
N PHE A 41 -0.07 -5.89 4.91
CA PHE A 41 0.48 -4.60 5.29
C PHE A 41 -0.56 -3.51 5.08
N LYS A 42 -0.36 -2.42 5.80
CA LYS A 42 -1.18 -1.22 5.72
C LYS A 42 -0.31 -0.01 6.00
N PHE A 43 -0.40 1.03 5.19
CA PHE A 43 0.32 2.26 5.45
C PHE A 43 -0.57 3.48 5.28
N ARG A 44 -0.32 4.50 6.09
CA ARG A 44 -1.11 5.73 6.12
C ARG A 44 -0.48 6.76 5.18
N LEU A 45 -1.25 7.21 4.21
CA LEU A 45 -0.83 8.23 3.24
C LEU A 45 -1.09 9.65 3.74
N SER A 46 -2.20 9.79 4.46
CA SER A 46 -2.64 11.04 5.09
C SER A 46 -3.59 10.71 6.24
N GLN A 47 -4.13 11.72 6.92
CA GLN A 47 -5.12 11.51 7.98
C GLN A 47 -6.32 10.67 7.52
N PHE A 48 -6.66 10.72 6.23
CA PHE A 48 -7.85 10.08 5.66
C PHE A 48 -7.57 9.08 4.54
N SER A 49 -6.32 8.97 4.08
CA SER A 49 -5.96 8.10 2.97
C SER A 49 -5.04 6.98 3.44
N LEU A 50 -5.28 5.78 2.91
CA LEU A 50 -4.65 4.55 3.35
C LEU A 50 -4.41 3.61 2.17
N ALA A 51 -3.28 2.91 2.16
CA ALA A 51 -3.03 1.79 1.27
C ALA A 51 -2.87 0.49 2.07
N ALA A 52 -3.30 -0.63 1.51
CA ALA A 52 -3.16 -1.95 2.10
C ALA A 52 -2.96 -3.03 1.03
N GLY A 53 -2.33 -4.13 1.39
CA GLY A 53 -2.10 -5.27 0.50
C GLY A 53 -1.53 -6.47 1.25
N THR A 54 -1.00 -7.43 0.49
CA THR A 54 -0.40 -8.66 1.01
C THR A 54 1.09 -8.73 0.68
N ILE A 55 1.90 -9.17 1.63
CA ILE A 55 3.33 -9.45 1.41
C ILE A 55 3.46 -10.64 0.46
N GLY A 56 4.37 -10.53 -0.50
CA GLY A 56 4.53 -11.49 -1.60
C GLY A 56 3.43 -11.39 -2.68
N GLY A 57 2.49 -10.44 -2.53
CA GLY A 57 1.43 -10.21 -3.50
C GLY A 57 1.66 -8.98 -4.38
N ARG A 58 0.88 -8.90 -5.45
CA ARG A 58 0.89 -7.79 -6.43
C ARG A 58 -0.29 -6.84 -6.28
N SER A 59 -1.25 -7.16 -5.42
CA SER A 59 -2.46 -6.38 -5.23
C SER A 59 -2.22 -5.28 -4.20
N LEU A 60 -2.58 -4.05 -4.57
CA LEU A 60 -2.58 -2.90 -3.66
C LEU A 60 -3.93 -2.20 -3.70
N VAL A 61 -4.59 -2.12 -2.56
CA VAL A 61 -5.85 -1.41 -2.39
C VAL A 61 -5.59 -0.09 -1.69
N VAL A 62 -5.97 1.02 -2.35
CA VAL A 62 -5.82 2.37 -1.82
C VAL A 62 -7.19 3.00 -1.62
N THR A 63 -7.47 3.36 -0.38
CA THR A 63 -8.66 4.12 0.00
C THR A 63 -8.25 5.58 0.16
N TYR A 64 -8.91 6.45 -0.60
CA TYR A 64 -8.63 7.88 -0.56
C TYR A 64 -9.76 8.62 0.15
N GLY A 65 -9.39 9.57 1.01
CA GLY A 65 -10.32 10.50 1.63
C GLY A 65 -11.18 9.91 2.74
N LYS A 66 -11.92 10.81 3.41
CA LYS A 66 -12.88 10.45 4.46
C LYS A 66 -14.18 9.99 3.81
N LEU A 67 -14.92 9.11 4.48
CA LEU A 67 -16.27 8.71 4.07
C LEU A 67 -17.12 9.96 3.74
N GLY A 68 -17.62 10.05 2.50
CA GLY A 68 -18.42 11.19 2.02
C GLY A 68 -17.64 12.41 1.52
N ALA A 69 -16.31 12.37 1.44
CA ALA A 69 -15.47 13.45 0.90
C ALA A 69 -14.68 13.00 -0.34
N ALA A 70 -14.46 13.92 -1.28
CA ALA A 70 -13.59 13.66 -2.42
C ALA A 70 -12.13 13.50 -1.96
N ALA A 71 -11.42 12.56 -2.59
CA ALA A 71 -9.99 12.39 -2.43
C ALA A 71 -9.24 13.68 -2.79
N ALA A 72 -8.27 14.09 -1.96
CA ALA A 72 -7.37 15.17 -2.36
C ALA A 72 -6.52 14.68 -3.56
N PRO A 73 -6.47 15.41 -4.69
CA PRO A 73 -5.71 14.99 -5.87
C PRO A 73 -4.24 14.68 -5.57
N ARG A 74 -3.64 15.44 -4.64
CA ARG A 74 -2.26 15.25 -4.18
C ARG A 74 -2.00 13.86 -3.57
N ASP A 75 -2.96 13.29 -2.84
CA ASP A 75 -2.79 11.98 -2.18
C ASP A 75 -2.78 10.89 -3.26
N ARG A 76 -3.63 11.04 -4.29
CA ARG A 76 -3.65 10.14 -5.45
C ARG A 76 -2.38 10.26 -6.28
N GLU A 77 -1.99 11.47 -6.63
CA GLU A 77 -0.77 11.71 -7.41
C GLU A 77 0.49 11.22 -6.69
N TRP A 78 0.58 11.40 -5.37
CA TRP A 78 1.70 10.88 -4.59
C TRP A 78 1.77 9.36 -4.69
N VAL A 79 0.65 8.66 -4.47
CA VAL A 79 0.58 7.20 -4.55
C VAL A 79 0.97 6.71 -5.92
N GLU A 80 0.32 7.23 -6.97
CA GLU A 80 0.56 6.77 -8.33
C GLU A 80 2.01 7.07 -8.75
N ARG A 81 2.57 8.24 -8.41
CA ARG A 81 3.93 8.62 -8.77
C ARG A 81 4.99 7.85 -7.97
N TYR A 82 4.80 7.69 -6.66
CA TYR A 82 5.74 6.97 -5.80
C TYR A 82 5.81 5.50 -6.20
N ILE A 83 4.65 4.86 -6.32
CA ILE A 83 4.57 3.44 -6.67
C ILE A 83 5.08 3.23 -8.09
N THR A 84 4.69 4.08 -9.04
CA THR A 84 5.18 3.97 -10.43
C THR A 84 6.69 4.15 -10.51
N ARG A 85 7.27 5.06 -9.73
CA ARG A 85 8.72 5.27 -9.70
C ARG A 85 9.47 4.09 -9.11
N ARG A 86 8.90 3.42 -8.11
CA ARG A 86 9.59 2.37 -7.34
C ARG A 86 9.41 0.98 -7.92
N TYR A 87 8.19 0.66 -8.34
CA TYR A 87 7.81 -0.66 -8.83
C TYR A 87 7.70 -0.69 -10.35
N GLY A 88 7.40 0.44 -10.99
CA GLY A 88 7.07 0.53 -12.41
C GLY A 88 5.57 0.79 -12.63
N PRO A 89 5.12 0.87 -13.89
CA PRO A 89 3.76 1.27 -14.20
C PRO A 89 2.72 0.35 -13.54
N ILE A 90 1.80 0.96 -12.80
CA ILE A 90 0.67 0.28 -12.16
C ILE A 90 -0.52 0.19 -13.11
N THR A 91 -1.28 -0.89 -13.03
CA THR A 91 -2.56 -1.02 -13.74
C THR A 91 -3.72 -0.99 -12.77
N LEU A 92 -4.83 -0.37 -13.17
CA LEU A 92 -6.08 -0.50 -12.43
C LEU A 92 -6.57 -1.94 -12.55
N ALA A 93 -6.99 -2.52 -11.43
CA ALA A 93 -7.58 -3.85 -11.35
C ALA A 93 -9.05 -3.84 -11.75
#